data_AF-A0A840WR57-F1
#
_entry.id   AF-A0A840WR57-F1
#
_cell.length_a   1.000
_cell.length_b   1.000
_cell.length_c   1.000
_cell.angle_alpha   90.00
_cell.angle_beta   90.00
_cell.angle_gamma   90.00
#
_symmetry.space_group_name_H-M   'P 1'
#
loop_
_entity.id
_entity.type
_entity.pdbx_description
1 polymer ?
#
loop_
_entity_poly.entity_id
_entity_poly.type
_entity_poly.pdbx_seq_one_letter_code
_entity_poly.pdbx_strand_id
1 'polypeptide(L)'
;MSALVPAPLLVRPSAAVVMHTMIEVNPAVPSSYEPDLPEVFCQALRVCRGLERAVTVAELAARAGHSPAVTGVVVAELADLDLVRVVRAPAWAQRLRAWATSSRPGLVPVAVSVIKTLIVSTVGEHTQHALADLGDAEPWRLSGPPVIEVAATRIAPDLELLALGISGLGGASPVWGDVCREAFGAVLITGPASEELDAARESLLALHAFGVPVVVLIHQDGTGEVDTDVVRACLGLSARTPVVVGDVHERGVCEALMDLCSARMNGEQR
;
A
#
# COMPACT_ATOMS: atom_id res chain seq x y z
N MET A 1 -31.31 -23.36 13.74
CA MET A 1 -31.27 -22.46 12.57
C MET A 1 -29.82 -22.08 12.35
N SER A 2 -29.10 -22.75 11.45
CA SER A 2 -27.72 -22.40 11.12
C SER A 2 -27.71 -21.21 10.16
N ALA A 3 -27.04 -20.14 10.55
CA ALA A 3 -26.80 -18.99 9.68
C ALA A 3 -25.86 -19.41 8.55
N LEU A 4 -26.37 -19.35 7.31
CA LEU A 4 -25.56 -19.45 6.10
C LEU A 4 -24.65 -18.21 6.03
N VAL A 5 -23.36 -18.40 6.31
CA VAL A 5 -22.33 -17.40 6.00
C VAL A 5 -22.24 -17.29 4.47
N PRO A 6 -22.29 -16.08 3.87
CA PRO A 6 -22.20 -15.95 2.43
C PRO A 6 -20.85 -16.45 1.95
N ALA A 7 -20.85 -17.34 0.95
CA ALA A 7 -19.62 -17.77 0.30
C ALA A 7 -18.93 -16.55 -0.35
N PRO A 8 -17.62 -16.35 -0.15
CA PRO A 8 -16.89 -15.33 -0.89
C PRO A 8 -17.02 -15.63 -2.39
N LEU A 9 -17.43 -14.60 -3.15
CA LEU A 9 -17.57 -14.65 -4.60
C LEU A 9 -16.23 -15.07 -5.23
N LEU A 10 -16.14 -16.35 -5.64
CA LEU A 10 -15.09 -16.88 -6.50
C LEU A 10 -15.27 -16.26 -7.90
N VAL A 11 -14.65 -15.10 -8.12
CA VAL A 11 -14.52 -14.50 -9.43
C VAL A 11 -13.42 -15.24 -10.17
N ARG A 12 -13.77 -15.96 -11.25
CA ARG A 12 -12.78 -16.53 -12.19
C ARG A 12 -12.00 -15.39 -12.85
N PRO A 13 -10.67 -15.34 -12.77
CA PRO A 13 -9.93 -14.21 -13.32
C PRO A 13 -9.73 -14.39 -14.83
N SER A 14 -10.55 -13.70 -15.61
CA SER A 14 -10.07 -13.04 -16.85
C SER A 14 -9.32 -11.73 -16.51
N ALA A 15 -8.86 -11.59 -15.27
CA ALA A 15 -8.39 -10.35 -14.68
C ALA A 15 -6.89 -10.19 -14.94
N ALA A 16 -6.52 -9.05 -15.53
CA ALA A 16 -5.13 -8.68 -15.74
C ALA A 16 -4.35 -8.73 -14.42
N VAL A 17 -3.49 -9.73 -14.25
CA VAL A 17 -2.52 -9.78 -13.16
C VAL A 17 -1.46 -8.72 -13.44
N VAL A 18 -1.34 -7.77 -12.52
CA VAL A 18 -0.40 -6.64 -12.59
C VAL A 18 0.53 -6.67 -11.38
N MET A 19 1.60 -5.86 -11.38
CA MET A 19 2.65 -5.97 -10.36
C MET A 19 2.16 -5.83 -8.90
N HIS A 20 1.09 -5.10 -8.67
CA HIS A 20 0.52 -4.88 -7.33
C HIS A 20 -0.67 -5.80 -7.02
N THR A 21 -1.04 -6.71 -7.94
CA THR A 21 -2.05 -7.73 -7.65
C THR A 21 -1.57 -8.56 -6.46
N MET A 22 -2.41 -8.63 -5.44
CA MET A 22 -2.16 -9.46 -4.27
C MET A 22 -2.65 -10.87 -4.49
N ILE A 23 -1.84 -11.81 -4.04
CA ILE A 23 -2.13 -13.22 -4.09
C ILE A 23 -1.79 -13.90 -2.78
N GLU A 24 -2.57 -14.90 -2.43
CA GLU A 24 -2.30 -15.79 -1.31
C GLU A 24 -2.35 -17.26 -1.77
N VAL A 25 -1.65 -18.14 -1.07
CA VAL A 25 -1.77 -19.59 -1.34
C VAL A 25 -3.19 -20.02 -0.99
N ASN A 26 -3.80 -20.83 -1.86
CA ASN A 26 -5.13 -21.35 -1.59
C ASN A 26 -5.08 -22.28 -0.35
N PRO A 27 -5.78 -21.94 0.76
CA PRO A 27 -5.75 -22.74 1.98
C PRO A 27 -6.42 -24.12 1.83
N ALA A 28 -7.20 -24.33 0.77
CA ALA A 28 -7.78 -25.63 0.46
C ALA A 28 -6.76 -26.62 -0.14
N VAL A 29 -5.60 -26.14 -0.59
CA VAL A 29 -4.54 -26.97 -1.17
C VAL A 29 -3.53 -27.35 -0.07
N PRO A 30 -3.34 -28.64 0.24
CA PRO A 30 -2.37 -29.08 1.24
C PRO A 30 -0.95 -28.61 0.93
N SER A 31 -0.18 -28.25 1.97
CA SER A 31 1.22 -27.86 1.81
C SER A 31 2.11 -28.99 1.24
N SER A 32 1.70 -30.24 1.43
CA SER A 32 2.34 -31.44 0.88
C SER A 32 2.01 -31.70 -0.60
N TYR A 33 1.09 -30.96 -1.21
CA TYR A 33 0.77 -31.12 -2.62
C TYR A 33 1.89 -30.52 -3.49
N GLU A 34 2.50 -31.34 -4.33
CA GLU A 34 3.50 -30.95 -5.31
C GLU A 34 2.92 -31.07 -6.73
N PRO A 35 2.58 -29.95 -7.38
CA PRO A 35 2.03 -29.99 -8.73
C PRO A 35 3.12 -30.29 -9.76
N ASP A 36 2.77 -31.04 -10.82
CA ASP A 36 3.64 -31.25 -11.97
C ASP A 36 3.61 -30.00 -12.88
N LEU A 37 4.45 -29.03 -12.54
CA LEU A 37 4.56 -27.74 -13.22
C LEU A 37 6.01 -27.39 -13.52
N PRO A 38 6.28 -26.49 -14.48
CA PRO A 38 7.63 -26.01 -14.74
C PRO A 38 8.28 -25.40 -13.49
N GLU A 39 9.61 -25.51 -13.39
CA GLU A 39 10.38 -25.15 -12.18
C GLU A 39 10.08 -23.74 -11.66
N VAL A 40 9.88 -22.77 -12.56
CA VAL A 40 9.56 -21.38 -12.22
C VAL A 40 8.23 -21.25 -11.45
N PHE A 41 7.23 -22.08 -11.77
CA PHE A 41 5.93 -22.11 -11.09
C PHE A 41 6.07 -22.73 -9.71
N CYS A 42 6.80 -23.84 -9.61
CA CYS A 42 7.08 -24.52 -8.35
C CYS A 42 7.88 -23.63 -7.40
N GLN A 43 8.83 -22.85 -7.92
CA GLN A 43 9.60 -21.88 -7.14
C GLN A 43 8.70 -20.76 -6.61
N ALA A 44 7.88 -20.14 -7.46
CA ALA A 44 6.93 -19.10 -7.07
C ALA A 44 5.97 -19.60 -5.97
N LEU A 45 5.38 -20.79 -6.16
CA LEU A 45 4.49 -21.41 -5.18
C LEU A 45 5.20 -21.70 -3.84
N ARG A 46 6.45 -22.17 -3.87
CA ARG A 46 7.27 -22.38 -2.67
C ARG A 46 7.53 -21.07 -1.91
N VAL A 47 7.85 -19.99 -2.62
CA VAL A 47 8.02 -18.65 -2.02
C VAL A 47 6.73 -18.19 -1.38
N CYS A 48 5.58 -18.28 -2.08
CA CYS A 48 4.28 -17.93 -1.51
C CYS A 48 3.95 -18.74 -0.26
N ARG A 49 4.19 -20.06 -0.27
CA ARG A 49 3.95 -20.95 0.89
C ARG A 49 4.80 -20.58 2.09
N GLY A 50 6.07 -20.24 1.87
CA GLY A 50 6.99 -19.86 2.95
C GLY A 50 6.68 -18.53 3.62
N LEU A 51 5.84 -17.68 3.02
CA LEU A 51 5.53 -16.35 3.55
C LEU A 51 4.30 -16.31 4.45
N GLU A 52 3.46 -17.36 4.43
CA GLU A 52 2.26 -17.48 5.27
C GLU A 52 1.37 -16.21 5.25
N ARG A 53 1.34 -15.52 4.10
CA ARG A 53 0.62 -14.26 3.90
C ARG A 53 0.33 -13.96 2.44
N ALA A 54 -0.54 -12.97 2.20
CA ALA A 54 -0.73 -12.42 0.87
C ALA A 54 0.51 -11.63 0.44
N VAL A 55 0.89 -11.74 -0.83
CA VAL A 55 2.05 -11.07 -1.40
C VAL A 55 1.67 -10.42 -2.71
N THR A 56 2.34 -9.33 -3.05
CA THR A 56 2.19 -8.76 -4.40
C THR A 56 3.00 -9.54 -5.42
N VAL A 57 2.60 -9.46 -6.69
CA VAL A 57 3.41 -9.97 -7.81
C VAL A 57 4.82 -9.37 -7.81
N ALA A 58 4.97 -8.09 -7.46
CA ALA A 58 6.27 -7.42 -7.36
C ALA A 58 7.14 -8.01 -6.23
N GLU A 59 6.56 -8.24 -5.05
CA GLU A 59 7.28 -8.88 -3.94
C GLU A 59 7.71 -10.30 -4.32
N LEU A 60 6.79 -11.08 -4.90
CA LEU A 60 7.08 -12.43 -5.33
C LEU A 60 8.20 -12.45 -6.38
N ALA A 61 8.17 -11.52 -7.33
CA ALA A 61 9.20 -11.38 -8.36
C ALA A 61 10.57 -11.11 -7.75
N ALA A 62 10.65 -10.14 -6.81
CA ALA A 62 11.88 -9.79 -6.12
C ALA A 62 12.45 -10.98 -5.33
N ARG A 63 11.61 -11.75 -4.63
CA ARG A 63 12.04 -12.91 -3.84
C ARG A 63 12.41 -14.13 -4.69
N ALA A 64 11.71 -14.34 -5.80
CA ALA A 64 11.98 -15.45 -6.70
C ALA A 64 13.15 -15.17 -7.67
N GLY A 65 13.61 -13.92 -7.75
CA GLY A 65 14.69 -13.51 -8.67
C GLY A 65 14.24 -13.41 -10.12
N HIS A 66 12.94 -13.17 -10.36
CA HIS A 66 12.34 -13.08 -11.69
C HIS A 66 11.85 -11.66 -11.99
N SER A 67 11.60 -11.35 -13.26
CA SER A 67 10.97 -10.07 -13.60
C SER A 67 9.50 -10.06 -13.16
N PRO A 68 8.93 -8.89 -12.80
CA PRO A 68 7.51 -8.78 -12.46
C PRO A 68 6.57 -9.23 -13.59
N ALA A 69 6.97 -9.06 -14.86
CA ALA A 69 6.19 -9.51 -16.01
C ALA A 69 6.10 -11.04 -16.08
N VAL A 70 7.24 -11.74 -15.92
CA VAL A 70 7.27 -13.21 -15.87
C VAL A 70 6.47 -13.71 -14.67
N THR A 71 6.65 -13.07 -13.52
CA THR A 71 5.95 -13.43 -12.29
C THR A 71 4.44 -13.23 -12.42
N GLY A 72 3.99 -12.16 -13.10
CA GLY A 72 2.57 -11.94 -13.36
C GLY A 72 1.92 -13.05 -14.18
N VAL A 73 2.61 -13.56 -15.21
CA VAL A 73 2.15 -14.72 -16.00
C VAL A 73 2.06 -15.98 -15.14
N VAL A 74 3.12 -16.27 -14.38
CA VAL A 74 3.15 -17.42 -13.46
C VAL A 74 1.99 -17.36 -12.46
N VAL A 75 1.73 -16.18 -11.91
CA VAL A 75 0.64 -15.97 -10.95
C VAL A 75 -0.74 -16.16 -11.59
N ALA A 76 -0.95 -15.68 -12.81
CA ALA A 76 -2.22 -15.87 -13.52
C ALA A 76 -2.53 -17.36 -13.71
N GLU A 77 -1.55 -18.13 -14.17
CA GLU A 77 -1.68 -19.58 -14.37
C GLU A 77 -1.85 -20.34 -13.04
N LEU A 78 -1.09 -19.99 -11.99
CA LEU A 78 -1.27 -20.57 -10.66
C LEU A 78 -2.67 -20.28 -10.10
N ALA A 79 -3.25 -19.12 -10.42
CA ALA A 79 -4.61 -18.76 -10.03
C ALA A 79 -5.66 -19.56 -10.83
N ASP A 80 -5.43 -19.79 -12.13
CA ASP A 80 -6.29 -20.62 -12.97
C ASP A 80 -6.30 -22.10 -12.51
N LEU A 81 -5.19 -22.56 -11.94
CA LEU A 81 -5.06 -23.87 -11.30
C LEU A 81 -5.59 -23.93 -9.86
N ASP A 82 -6.13 -22.83 -9.33
CA ASP A 82 -6.60 -22.68 -7.94
C ASP A 82 -5.51 -22.97 -6.89
N LEU A 83 -4.22 -22.82 -7.24
CA LEU A 83 -3.10 -22.99 -6.32
C LEU A 83 -2.81 -21.72 -5.52
N VAL A 84 -3.11 -20.57 -6.11
CA VAL A 84 -3.13 -19.26 -5.44
C VAL A 84 -4.47 -18.58 -5.70
N ARG A 85 -4.83 -17.61 -4.87
CA ARG A 85 -6.05 -16.82 -5.02
C ARG A 85 -5.69 -15.36 -5.11
N VAL A 86 -6.34 -14.64 -6.03
CA VAL A 86 -6.27 -13.18 -6.07
C VAL A 86 -7.12 -12.63 -4.94
N VAL A 87 -6.50 -11.91 -4.02
CA VAL A 87 -7.22 -11.31 -2.90
C VAL A 87 -7.88 -10.03 -3.38
N ARG A 88 -9.22 -9.97 -3.28
CA ARG A 88 -10.01 -8.75 -3.45
C ARG A 88 -10.70 -8.45 -2.13
N ALA A 89 -10.37 -7.33 -1.53
CA ALA A 89 -10.80 -7.04 -0.17
C ALA A 89 -11.90 -5.95 -0.11
N PRO A 90 -12.90 -6.06 0.78
CA PRO A 90 -13.85 -4.99 1.10
C PRO A 90 -13.47 -4.20 2.37
N ALA A 91 -14.00 -2.96 2.46
CA ALA A 91 -13.97 -2.01 3.59
C ALA A 91 -12.61 -1.79 4.31
N TRP A 92 -11.62 -1.33 3.54
CA TRP A 92 -10.24 -1.06 3.96
C TRP A 92 -10.08 0.02 5.03
N ALA A 93 -10.89 1.08 5.00
CA ALA A 93 -10.70 2.27 5.83
C ALA A 93 -10.96 2.04 7.32
N GLN A 94 -12.00 1.28 7.67
CA GLN A 94 -12.36 1.04 9.08
C GLN A 94 -11.32 0.20 9.82
N ARG A 95 -10.75 -0.80 9.12
CA ARG A 95 -9.73 -1.70 9.68
C ARG A 95 -8.38 -1.00 9.85
N LEU A 96 -7.96 -0.21 8.85
CA LEU A 96 -6.75 0.60 8.95
C LEU A 96 -6.84 1.62 10.09
N ARG A 97 -7.99 2.29 10.25
CA ARG A 97 -8.24 3.19 11.39
C ARG A 97 -8.13 2.48 12.74
N ALA A 98 -8.72 1.29 12.86
CA ALA A 98 -8.69 0.53 14.11
C ALA A 98 -7.25 0.16 14.52
N TRP A 99 -6.40 -0.20 13.57
CA TRP A 99 -4.98 -0.46 13.86
C TRP A 99 -4.21 0.80 14.25
N ALA A 100 -4.35 1.89 13.48
CA ALA A 100 -3.62 3.13 13.75
C ALA A 100 -3.93 3.70 15.14
N THR A 101 -5.06 3.30 15.72
CA THR A 101 -5.51 3.69 17.07
C THR A 101 -5.27 2.64 18.16
N SER A 102 -4.82 1.42 17.85
CA SER A 102 -4.71 0.30 18.81
C SER A 102 -3.27 -0.04 19.19
N SER A 103 -3.03 -0.45 20.44
CA SER A 103 -1.69 -0.78 20.97
C SER A 103 -1.38 -2.28 21.17
N ARG A 104 -2.17 -3.24 20.63
CA ARG A 104 -1.86 -4.69 20.74
C ARG A 104 -2.46 -5.54 19.59
N PRO A 105 -1.72 -6.52 19.03
CA PRO A 105 -2.25 -7.45 18.02
C PRO A 105 -2.62 -8.83 18.60
N GLY A 106 -3.74 -9.41 18.14
CA GLY A 106 -4.19 -10.76 18.52
C GLY A 106 -5.07 -11.45 17.46
N LEU A 107 -4.47 -12.43 16.77
CA LEU A 107 -4.94 -13.62 16.01
C LEU A 107 -6.42 -13.83 15.59
N VAL A 108 -6.65 -13.92 14.26
CA VAL A 108 -7.67 -14.72 13.53
C VAL A 108 -7.20 -14.97 12.06
N PRO A 109 -7.04 -16.20 11.56
CA PRO A 109 -6.63 -16.41 10.16
C PRO A 109 -7.82 -16.24 9.21
N VAL A 110 -7.80 -15.21 8.36
CA VAL A 110 -8.78 -14.93 7.30
C VAL A 110 -8.02 -14.33 6.10
N ALA A 111 -8.50 -14.58 4.88
CA ALA A 111 -7.91 -14.09 3.62
C ALA A 111 -7.27 -12.71 3.77
N VAL A 112 -5.96 -12.63 3.53
CA VAL A 112 -5.15 -11.46 3.92
C VAL A 112 -5.42 -10.33 2.94
N SER A 113 -6.28 -9.41 3.33
CA SER A 113 -6.48 -8.14 2.64
C SER A 113 -5.17 -7.36 2.67
N VAL A 114 -4.74 -6.75 1.58
CA VAL A 114 -3.59 -5.82 1.60
C VAL A 114 -4.10 -4.44 1.21
N ILE A 115 -3.69 -3.43 1.97
CA ILE A 115 -3.96 -2.03 1.67
C ILE A 115 -2.68 -1.43 1.13
N LYS A 116 -2.70 -1.05 -0.13
CA LYS A 116 -1.61 -0.31 -0.76
C LYS A 116 -1.73 1.16 -0.41
N THR A 117 -0.75 1.72 0.28
CA THR A 117 -0.65 3.14 0.59
C THR A 117 0.62 3.72 0.00
N LEU A 118 0.56 4.96 -0.48
CA LEU A 118 1.73 5.68 -0.98
C LEU A 118 2.25 6.62 0.09
N ILE A 119 3.55 6.60 0.33
CA ILE A 119 4.27 7.58 1.14
C ILE A 119 5.10 8.40 0.16
N VAL A 120 4.73 9.66 -0.04
CA VAL A 120 5.30 10.51 -1.08
C VAL A 120 6.01 11.67 -0.41
N SER A 121 7.26 11.94 -0.80
CA SER A 121 8.03 13.09 -0.28
C SER A 121 8.96 13.62 -1.36
N THR A 122 9.38 14.87 -1.24
CA THR A 122 10.51 15.41 -2.01
C THR A 122 11.85 15.05 -1.35
N VAL A 123 11.82 14.72 -0.06
CA VAL A 123 12.97 14.35 0.78
C VAL A 123 12.96 12.83 1.00
N GLY A 124 13.98 12.13 0.47
CA GLY A 124 14.09 10.67 0.56
C GLY A 124 14.22 10.13 1.99
N GLU A 125 14.85 10.90 2.89
CA GLU A 125 14.96 10.54 4.30
C GLU A 125 13.59 10.45 4.98
N HIS A 126 12.65 11.36 4.67
CA HIS A 126 11.30 11.30 5.21
C HIS A 126 10.55 10.04 4.77
N THR A 127 10.69 9.64 3.50
CA THR A 127 10.06 8.39 3.02
C THR A 127 10.70 7.17 3.66
N GLN A 128 12.01 7.13 3.80
CA GLN A 128 12.71 6.00 4.40
C GLN A 128 12.34 5.85 5.88
N HIS A 129 12.31 6.96 6.62
CA HIS A 129 11.93 6.98 8.03
C HIS A 129 10.47 6.56 8.21
N ALA A 130 9.55 7.15 7.44
CA ALA A 130 8.14 6.79 7.45
C ALA A 130 7.90 5.31 7.14
N LEU A 131 8.63 4.74 6.18
CA LEU A 131 8.52 3.32 5.86
C LEU A 131 9.11 2.41 6.94
N ALA A 132 10.20 2.83 7.58
CA ALA A 132 10.79 2.10 8.70
C ALA A 132 9.84 2.05 9.91
N ASP A 133 9.16 3.17 10.22
CA ASP A 133 8.18 3.24 11.30
C ASP A 133 6.89 2.44 11.00
N LEU A 134 6.53 2.31 9.72
CA LEU A 134 5.38 1.53 9.29
C LEU A 134 5.68 0.03 9.12
N GLY A 135 6.95 -0.38 9.06
CA GLY A 135 7.36 -1.75 8.75
C GLY A 135 7.83 -2.52 9.98
N ASP A 136 7.69 -3.85 9.94
CA ASP A 136 8.31 -4.73 10.95
C ASP A 136 9.79 -5.05 10.62
N ALA A 137 10.26 -4.63 9.44
CA ALA A 137 11.59 -4.88 8.91
C ALA A 137 12.07 -3.69 8.09
N GLU A 138 13.36 -3.66 7.78
CA GLU A 138 13.97 -2.63 6.95
C GLU A 138 13.28 -2.56 5.56
N PRO A 139 12.91 -1.35 5.08
CA PRO A 139 12.29 -1.19 3.77
C PRO A 139 13.19 -1.75 2.66
N TRP A 140 12.61 -2.49 1.73
CA TRP A 140 13.35 -3.01 0.57
C TRP A 140 13.13 -2.15 -0.67
N ARG A 141 14.12 -2.12 -1.56
CA ARG A 141 14.09 -1.31 -2.79
C ARG A 141 13.68 -2.15 -3.99
N LEU A 142 12.79 -1.60 -4.82
CA LEU A 142 12.55 -2.13 -6.16
C LEU A 142 13.71 -1.76 -7.08
N SER A 143 14.17 -2.72 -7.88
CA SER A 143 15.30 -2.52 -8.79
C SER A 143 14.95 -1.58 -9.95
N GLY A 144 15.80 -0.58 -10.19
CA GLY A 144 15.71 0.36 -11.31
C GLY A 144 15.21 1.76 -10.89
N PRO A 145 15.53 2.80 -11.68
CA PRO A 145 14.98 4.15 -11.45
C PRO A 145 13.53 4.24 -11.94
N PRO A 146 12.64 4.98 -11.25
CA PRO A 146 12.86 5.70 -10.00
C PRO A 146 12.96 4.74 -8.80
N VAL A 147 13.74 5.13 -7.78
CA VAL A 147 13.86 4.34 -6.56
C VAL A 147 12.52 4.35 -5.83
N ILE A 148 11.91 3.17 -5.73
CA ILE A 148 10.71 2.94 -4.92
C ILE A 148 11.12 2.02 -3.78
N GLU A 149 10.88 2.50 -2.57
CA GLU A 149 11.07 1.73 -1.35
C GLU A 149 9.74 1.12 -0.94
N VAL A 150 9.80 -0.06 -0.31
CA VAL A 150 8.61 -0.82 0.04
C VAL A 150 8.76 -1.29 1.47
N ALA A 151 7.74 -1.05 2.27
CA ALA A 151 7.56 -1.69 3.57
C ALA A 151 6.23 -2.43 3.57
N ALA A 152 6.20 -3.56 4.28
CA ALA A 152 4.96 -4.23 4.61
C ALA A 152 4.93 -4.55 6.10
N THR A 153 3.75 -4.37 6.70
CA THR A 153 3.48 -4.80 8.07
C THR A 153 2.13 -5.49 8.13
N ARG A 154 2.02 -6.46 9.03
CA ARG A 154 0.73 -7.07 9.33
C ARG A 154 -0.02 -6.23 10.36
N ILE A 155 -1.00 -5.48 9.87
CA ILE A 155 -1.90 -4.62 10.65
C ILE A 155 -2.86 -5.45 11.51
N ALA A 156 -3.50 -6.43 10.90
CA ALA A 156 -4.42 -7.35 11.54
C ALA A 156 -4.17 -8.76 11.01
N PRO A 157 -4.69 -9.79 11.68
CA PRO A 157 -4.51 -11.16 11.23
C PRO A 157 -4.95 -11.45 9.77
N ASP A 158 -5.85 -10.62 9.24
CA ASP A 158 -6.37 -10.67 7.87
C ASP A 158 -6.14 -9.37 7.08
N LEU A 159 -5.20 -8.53 7.53
CA LEU A 159 -4.90 -7.24 6.93
C LEU A 159 -3.42 -6.91 6.96
N GLU A 160 -2.85 -6.63 5.80
CA GLU A 160 -1.47 -6.15 5.64
C GLU A 160 -1.46 -4.75 5.04
N LEU A 161 -0.56 -3.91 5.54
CA LEU A 161 -0.20 -2.66 4.89
C LEU A 161 0.90 -2.97 3.90
N LEU A 162 0.77 -2.47 2.67
CA LEU A 162 1.87 -2.32 1.75
C LEU A 162 2.09 -0.83 1.53
N ALA A 163 3.16 -0.28 2.10
CA ALA A 163 3.54 1.11 1.93
C ALA A 163 4.60 1.23 0.83
N LEU A 164 4.35 2.08 -0.17
CA LEU A 164 5.33 2.41 -1.22
C LEU A 164 5.88 3.81 -0.97
N GLY A 165 7.17 3.90 -0.64
CA GLY A 165 7.92 5.14 -0.51
C GLY A 165 8.38 5.64 -1.87
N ILE A 166 7.98 6.87 -2.19
CA ILE A 166 8.28 7.53 -3.46
C ILE A 166 8.91 8.87 -3.14
N SER A 167 10.20 9.00 -3.47
CA SER A 167 10.94 10.25 -3.26
C SER A 167 11.45 10.84 -4.56
N GLY A 168 11.34 12.16 -4.72
CA GLY A 168 11.94 12.88 -5.86
C GLY A 168 11.35 12.51 -7.23
N LEU A 169 10.14 11.96 -7.25
CA LEU A 169 9.43 11.64 -8.48
C LEU A 169 8.77 12.91 -9.03
N GLY A 170 9.29 13.47 -10.12
CA GLY A 170 8.69 14.64 -10.76
C GLY A 170 7.25 14.37 -11.23
N GLY A 171 6.42 15.41 -11.32
CA GLY A 171 5.01 15.28 -11.67
C GLY A 171 4.74 14.61 -13.04
N ALA A 172 5.67 14.73 -13.98
CA ALA A 172 5.56 14.14 -15.33
C ALA A 172 6.06 12.69 -15.43
N SER A 173 6.45 12.05 -14.32
CA SER A 173 6.98 10.70 -14.36
C SER A 173 5.94 9.69 -14.89
N PRO A 174 6.30 8.82 -15.85
CA PRO A 174 5.37 7.80 -16.36
C PRO A 174 5.01 6.74 -15.31
N VAL A 175 5.78 6.65 -14.23
CA VAL A 175 5.62 5.64 -13.18
C VAL A 175 4.38 5.89 -12.31
N TRP A 176 3.87 7.12 -12.27
CA TRP A 176 2.68 7.49 -11.49
C TRP A 176 1.48 6.57 -11.77
N GLY A 177 1.27 6.15 -13.01
CA GLY A 177 0.15 5.26 -13.37
C GLY A 177 0.23 3.89 -12.70
N ASP A 178 1.42 3.31 -12.57
CA ASP A 178 1.60 2.00 -11.96
C ASP A 178 1.62 2.07 -10.42
N VAL A 179 2.23 3.11 -9.85
CA VAL A 179 2.23 3.31 -8.39
C VAL A 179 0.87 3.74 -7.87
N CYS A 180 0.10 4.55 -8.59
CA CYS A 180 -1.24 4.97 -8.14
C CYS A 180 -2.30 3.88 -8.29
N ARG A 181 -2.08 2.88 -9.15
CA ARG A 181 -3.08 1.85 -9.38
C ARG A 181 -3.39 1.08 -8.09
N GLU A 182 -4.69 0.98 -7.78
CA GLU A 182 -5.21 0.33 -6.57
C GLU A 182 -4.68 0.90 -5.24
N ALA A 183 -4.08 2.10 -5.25
CA ALA A 183 -3.70 2.78 -4.03
C ALA A 183 -4.97 3.17 -3.24
N PHE A 184 -5.04 2.76 -1.98
CA PHE A 184 -6.08 3.18 -1.05
C PHE A 184 -6.05 4.69 -0.79
N GLY A 185 -4.85 5.25 -0.77
CA GLY A 185 -4.57 6.67 -0.67
C GLY A 185 -3.07 6.93 -0.56
N ALA A 186 -2.74 8.19 -0.34
CA ALA A 186 -1.37 8.67 -0.21
C ALA A 186 -1.22 9.61 0.99
N VAL A 187 -0.08 9.50 1.67
CA VAL A 187 0.44 10.51 2.58
C VAL A 187 1.51 11.29 1.83
N LEU A 188 1.24 12.57 1.56
CA LEU A 188 2.21 13.49 0.97
C LEU A 188 2.91 14.24 2.10
N ILE A 189 4.21 13.97 2.29
CA ILE A 189 5.06 14.57 3.30
C ILE A 189 5.82 15.74 2.69
N THR A 190 5.77 16.90 3.34
CA THR A 190 6.48 18.11 2.92
C THR A 190 6.72 19.02 4.12
N GLY A 191 7.71 19.91 4.10
CA GLY A 191 7.86 20.97 5.09
C GLY A 191 6.98 22.21 4.78
N PRO A 192 6.95 23.19 5.69
CA PRO A 192 6.16 24.42 5.52
C PRO A 192 6.83 25.45 4.59
N ALA A 193 8.06 25.22 4.14
CA ALA A 193 8.78 26.16 3.28
C ALA A 193 8.15 26.24 1.88
N SER A 194 8.08 27.44 1.29
CA SER A 194 7.44 27.65 -0.02
C SER A 194 8.01 26.77 -1.13
N GLU A 195 9.33 26.57 -1.15
CA GLU A 195 9.99 25.73 -2.15
C GLU A 195 9.60 24.24 -2.02
N GLU A 196 9.41 23.78 -0.78
CA GLU A 196 8.96 22.42 -0.50
C GLU A 196 7.49 22.22 -0.89
N LEU A 197 6.64 23.21 -0.60
CA LEU A 197 5.23 23.21 -0.99
C LEU A 197 5.08 23.22 -2.52
N ASP A 198 5.90 24.01 -3.23
CA ASP A 198 5.88 24.04 -4.70
C ASP A 198 6.27 22.68 -5.30
N ALA A 199 7.29 22.02 -4.75
CA ALA A 199 7.71 20.70 -5.20
C ALA A 199 6.67 19.61 -4.84
N ALA A 200 6.06 19.68 -3.66
CA ALA A 200 4.99 18.78 -3.24
C ALA A 200 3.74 18.91 -4.13
N ARG A 201 3.45 20.11 -4.63
CA ARG A 201 2.33 20.38 -5.54
C ARG A 201 2.41 19.56 -6.83
N GLU A 202 3.60 19.31 -7.39
CA GLU A 202 3.73 18.47 -8.59
C GLU A 202 3.30 17.02 -8.33
N SER A 203 3.74 16.46 -7.21
CA SER A 203 3.35 15.11 -6.78
C SER A 203 1.86 15.03 -6.48
N LEU A 204 1.31 16.04 -5.82
CA LEU A 204 -0.11 16.17 -5.53
C LEU A 204 -0.98 16.19 -6.81
N LEU A 205 -0.57 16.95 -7.83
CA LEU A 205 -1.26 16.99 -9.12
C LEU A 205 -1.27 15.62 -9.79
N ALA A 206 -0.16 14.88 -9.75
CA ALA A 206 -0.10 13.53 -10.29
C ALA A 206 -1.05 12.58 -9.53
N LEU A 207 -1.02 12.58 -8.19
CA LEU A 207 -1.91 11.78 -7.35
C LEU A 207 -3.40 12.07 -7.66
N HIS A 208 -3.77 13.35 -7.78
CA HIS A 208 -5.11 13.77 -8.15
C HIS A 208 -5.50 13.32 -9.56
N ALA A 209 -4.59 13.38 -10.54
CA ALA A 209 -4.86 12.93 -11.90
C ALA A 209 -5.20 11.43 -11.98
N PHE A 210 -4.65 10.62 -11.07
CA PHE A 210 -4.98 9.20 -10.93
C PHE A 210 -6.09 8.90 -9.91
N GLY A 211 -6.74 9.93 -9.36
CA GLY A 211 -7.85 9.78 -8.42
C GLY A 211 -7.46 9.21 -7.06
N VAL A 212 -6.19 9.30 -6.67
CA VAL A 212 -5.71 8.81 -5.37
C VAL A 212 -6.11 9.78 -4.27
N PRO A 213 -6.84 9.33 -3.22
CA PRO A 213 -7.13 10.16 -2.05
C PRO A 213 -5.84 10.54 -1.30
N VAL A 214 -5.68 11.81 -0.95
CA VAL A 214 -4.46 12.32 -0.33
C VAL A 214 -4.74 12.93 1.04
N VAL A 215 -3.82 12.71 1.98
CA VAL A 215 -3.62 13.52 3.18
C VAL A 215 -2.25 14.19 3.07
N VAL A 216 -2.15 15.45 3.46
CA VAL A 216 -0.87 16.16 3.50
C VAL A 216 -0.35 16.17 4.94
N LEU A 217 0.85 15.62 5.14
CA LEU A 217 1.60 15.74 6.38
C LEU A 217 2.62 16.86 6.22
N ILE A 218 2.45 17.95 6.98
CA ILE A 218 3.45 19.00 7.11
C ILE A 218 4.42 18.58 8.19
N HIS A 219 5.59 18.11 7.76
CA HIS A 219 6.69 17.75 8.64
C HIS A 219 7.17 19.01 9.36
N GLN A 220 7.18 18.92 10.69
CA GLN A 220 7.66 19.97 11.55
C GLN A 220 8.35 19.38 12.78
N ASP A 221 9.62 19.73 12.99
CA ASP A 221 10.50 19.23 14.04
C ASP A 221 10.66 20.22 15.23
N GLY A 222 9.84 21.29 15.27
CA GLY A 222 10.01 22.40 16.21
C GLY A 222 8.75 23.16 16.59
N THR A 223 8.91 24.31 17.27
CA THR A 223 7.79 25.08 17.89
C THR A 223 7.15 26.13 16.99
N GLY A 224 7.49 26.16 15.70
CA GLY A 224 6.87 27.07 14.74
C GLY A 224 5.34 26.90 14.69
N GLU A 225 4.61 27.93 14.29
CA GLU A 225 3.19 27.78 14.02
C GLU A 225 3.02 27.54 12.51
N VAL A 226 2.40 26.42 12.14
CA VAL A 226 2.04 26.13 10.75
C VAL A 226 0.58 26.48 10.54
N ASP A 227 0.35 27.50 9.72
CA ASP A 227 -0.99 27.85 9.28
C ASP A 227 -1.46 26.89 8.17
N THR A 228 -2.33 25.95 8.55
CA THR A 228 -2.86 24.94 7.62
C THR A 228 -3.71 25.55 6.50
N ASP A 229 -4.29 26.74 6.67
CA ASP A 229 -5.07 27.40 5.61
C ASP A 229 -4.15 28.01 4.56
N VAL A 230 -2.98 28.53 4.97
CA VAL A 230 -1.92 28.94 4.05
C VAL A 230 -1.41 27.75 3.25
N VAL A 231 -1.12 26.62 3.92
CA VAL A 231 -0.69 25.37 3.26
C VAL A 231 -1.72 24.92 2.23
N ARG A 232 -3.01 24.91 2.59
CA ARG A 232 -4.11 24.56 1.67
C ARG A 232 -4.14 25.49 0.46
N ALA A 233 -4.00 26.79 0.67
CA ALA A 233 -4.00 27.78 -0.40
C ALA A 233 -2.80 27.56 -1.35
N CYS A 234 -1.59 27.35 -0.81
CA CYS A 234 -0.38 27.09 -1.59
C CYS A 234 -0.49 25.82 -2.44
N LEU A 235 -1.02 24.74 -1.85
CA LEU A 235 -1.16 23.45 -2.53
C LEU A 235 -2.45 23.33 -3.37
N GLY A 236 -3.33 24.34 -3.35
CA GLY A 236 -4.61 24.30 -4.06
C GLY A 236 -5.56 23.21 -3.53
N LEU A 237 -5.50 22.93 -2.23
CA LEU A 237 -6.29 21.87 -1.59
C LEU A 237 -7.73 22.31 -1.35
N SER A 238 -8.64 21.33 -1.45
CA SER A 238 -10.01 21.53 -0.99
C SER A 238 -10.07 21.59 0.54
N ALA A 239 -11.10 22.23 1.08
CA ALA A 239 -11.37 22.22 2.53
C ALA A 239 -11.62 20.81 3.12
N ARG A 240 -11.82 19.79 2.27
CA ARG A 240 -12.02 18.39 2.67
C ARG A 240 -10.73 17.58 2.69
N THR A 241 -9.65 18.08 2.09
CA THR A 241 -8.37 17.37 2.09
C THR A 241 -7.73 17.56 3.46
N PRO A 242 -7.46 16.48 4.21
CA PRO A 242 -6.85 16.62 5.52
C PRO A 242 -5.41 17.14 5.40
N VAL A 243 -5.05 18.04 6.31
CA VAL A 243 -3.71 18.59 6.47
C VAL A 243 -3.33 18.37 7.92
N VAL A 244 -2.33 17.53 8.17
CA VAL A 244 -1.84 17.16 9.48
C VAL A 244 -0.49 17.84 9.67
N VAL A 245 -0.28 18.46 10.82
CA VAL A 245 1.02 19.02 11.22
C VAL A 245 1.62 18.06 12.23
N GLY A 246 2.83 17.55 11.97
CA GLY A 246 3.46 16.60 12.88
C GLY A 246 4.86 16.19 12.44
N ASP A 247 5.58 15.53 13.33
CA ASP A 247 6.93 15.03 13.05
C ASP A 247 6.86 13.67 12.33
N VAL A 248 7.60 13.54 11.22
CA VAL A 248 7.74 12.29 10.47
C VAL A 248 8.55 11.25 11.26
N HIS A 249 9.41 11.72 12.17
CA HIS A 249 10.25 10.91 13.04
C HIS A 249 9.52 10.43 14.30
N GLU A 250 8.29 10.90 14.53
CA GLU A 250 7.43 10.46 15.62
C GLU A 250 6.14 9.82 15.07
N ARG A 251 4.96 10.28 15.51
CA ARG A 251 3.67 9.67 15.15
C ARG A 251 3.00 10.32 13.94
N GLY A 252 3.61 11.31 13.30
CA GLY A 252 2.97 12.13 12.26
C GLY A 252 2.44 11.32 11.09
N VAL A 253 3.16 10.29 10.64
CA VAL A 253 2.71 9.41 9.55
C VAL A 253 1.49 8.59 9.96
N CYS A 254 1.48 8.04 11.18
CA CYS A 254 0.33 7.30 11.72
C CYS A 254 -0.91 8.21 11.84
N GLU A 255 -0.71 9.46 12.30
CA GLU A 255 -1.78 10.47 12.40
C GLU A 255 -2.36 10.83 11.04
N ALA A 256 -1.50 11.07 10.05
CA ALA A 256 -1.93 11.28 8.67
C ALA A 256 -2.75 10.09 8.13
N LEU A 257 -2.32 8.84 8.39
CA LEU A 257 -3.07 7.65 7.99
C LEU A 257 -4.44 7.55 8.66
N MET A 258 -4.57 7.95 9.95
CA MET A 258 -5.86 8.00 10.64
C MET A 258 -6.82 8.99 9.97
N ASP A 259 -6.32 10.15 9.58
CA ASP A 259 -7.10 11.18 8.89
C ASP A 259 -7.49 10.76 7.48
N LEU A 260 -6.59 10.11 6.75
CA LEU A 260 -6.88 9.48 5.46
C LEU A 260 -8.02 8.47 5.58
N CYS A 261 -7.97 7.58 6.59
CA CYS A 261 -9.03 6.61 6.83
C CYS A 261 -10.36 7.30 7.16
N SER A 262 -10.33 8.31 8.02
CA SER A 262 -11.52 9.06 8.42
C SER A 262 -12.17 9.76 7.23
N ALA A 263 -11.36 10.39 6.36
CA ALA A 263 -11.83 11.00 5.12
C ALA A 263 -12.47 9.97 4.18
N ARG A 264 -11.86 8.79 4.02
CA ARG A 264 -12.39 7.71 3.16
C ARG A 264 -13.72 7.16 3.66
N MET A 265 -13.85 6.91 4.96
CA MET A 265 -15.10 6.41 5.54
C MET A 265 -16.25 7.42 5.42
N ASN A 266 -15.98 8.71 5.59
CA ASN A 266 -16.98 9.76 5.47
C ASN A 266 -17.37 10.04 4.01
N GLY A 267 -16.48 9.76 3.06
CA GLY A 267 -16.71 9.93 1.62
C GLY A 267 -17.57 8.83 0.98
N GLU A 268 -17.58 7.61 1.55
CA GLU A 268 -18.37 6.47 1.04
C GLU A 268 -19.85 6.50 1.47
N GLN A 269 -20.25 7.43 2.35
CA GLN A 269 -21.63 7.58 2.85
C GLN A 269 -22.50 8.56 2.04
N ARG A 270 -22.10 8.96 0.83
CA ARG A 270 -22.82 9.89 -0.05
C ARG A 270 -22.97 9.33 -1.44
#